data_AF-A0A502GP38-F1
#
_entry.id   AF-A0A502GP38-F1
#
_cell.length_a   1.000
_cell.length_b   1.000
_cell.length_c   1.000
_cell.angle_alpha   90.00
_cell.angle_beta   90.00
_cell.angle_gamma   90.00
#
_symmetry.space_group_name_H-M   'P 1'
#
loop_
_entity.id
_entity.type
_entity.pdbx_description
1 polymer ?
#
loop_
_entity_poly.entity_id
_entity_poly.type
_entity_poly.pdbx_seq_one_letter_code
_entity_poly.pdbx_strand_id
1 'polypeptide(L)'
;MKYHARNCWLTLTYDEHHLSKDGQLVPGDLKKFIKALRKHFGPGVRYFACGEYGDQLSRPHFHICLFGVDFGQDRREVKKRGEFPVYRSATATKLWGRGHVEIGLLTRKSAGYTARYIMKKINGDMAETHYA
;
A
#
# COMPACT_ATOMS: atom_id res chain seq x y z
N MET A 1 -6.48 1.38 24.84
CA MET A 1 -6.20 1.51 23.40
C MET A 1 -5.66 0.17 22.91
N LYS A 2 -6.42 -0.61 22.13
CA LYS A 2 -5.96 -1.92 21.61
C LYS A 2 -5.07 -1.68 20.39
N TYR A 3 -3.76 -1.82 20.55
CA TYR A 3 -2.83 -1.84 19.43
C TYR A 3 -2.89 -3.19 18.72
N HIS A 4 -2.86 -3.19 17.39
CA HIS A 4 -2.70 -4.45 16.65
C HIS A 4 -1.27 -4.95 16.83
N ALA A 5 -1.11 -6.13 17.46
CA ALA A 5 0.20 -6.76 17.69
C ALA A 5 0.98 -7.02 16.39
N ARG A 6 0.27 -7.18 15.26
CA ARG A 6 0.86 -7.31 13.92
C ARG A 6 0.41 -6.18 13.02
N ASN A 7 1.36 -5.49 12.41
CA ASN A 7 1.13 -4.43 11.44
C ASN A 7 2.33 -4.30 10.51
N CYS A 8 2.13 -3.73 9.33
CA CYS A 8 3.19 -3.40 8.39
C CYS A 8 2.76 -2.27 7.43
N TRP A 9 3.73 -1.72 6.71
CA TRP A 9 3.49 -0.74 5.66
C TRP A 9 3.79 -1.36 4.29
N LEU A 10 2.78 -1.48 3.43
CA LEU A 10 2.94 -2.06 2.10
C LEU A 10 3.10 -0.98 1.04
N THR A 11 3.94 -1.29 0.05
CA THR A 11 3.96 -0.61 -1.25
C THR A 11 3.64 -1.61 -2.33
N LEU A 12 2.53 -1.40 -3.04
CA LEU A 12 2.11 -2.23 -4.18
C LEU A 12 2.41 -1.50 -5.47
N THR A 13 3.19 -2.11 -6.35
CA THR A 13 3.55 -1.55 -7.65
C THR A 13 3.10 -2.52 -8.74
N TYR A 14 2.48 -1.99 -9.80
CA TYR A 14 2.14 -2.78 -10.97
C TYR A 14 3.41 -3.26 -11.68
N ASP A 15 3.40 -4.42 -12.33
CA ASP A 15 4.42 -4.77 -13.34
C ASP A 15 4.07 -4.11 -14.69
N GLU A 16 4.87 -4.35 -15.73
CA GLU A 16 4.64 -3.74 -17.06
C GLU A 16 3.35 -4.24 -17.73
N HIS A 17 2.97 -5.50 -17.50
CA HIS A 17 1.81 -6.13 -18.13
C HIS A 17 0.48 -5.73 -17.48
N HIS A 18 0.52 -5.31 -16.21
CA HIS A 18 -0.67 -4.93 -15.44
C HIS A 18 -0.85 -3.42 -15.29
N LEU A 19 0.04 -2.61 -15.85
CA LEU A 19 -0.14 -1.17 -15.91
C LEU A 19 -1.32 -0.85 -16.84
N SER A 20 -2.22 0.06 -16.43
CA SER A 20 -3.27 0.50 -17.35
C SER A 20 -2.64 1.25 -18.53
N LYS A 21 -3.36 1.30 -19.67
CA LYS A 21 -2.88 1.97 -20.89
C LYS A 21 -2.44 3.41 -20.65
N ASP A 22 -3.07 4.07 -19.69
CA ASP A 22 -2.81 5.46 -19.32
C ASP A 22 -1.87 5.62 -18.12
N GLY A 23 -1.26 4.52 -17.65
CA GLY A 23 -0.35 4.56 -16.50
C GLY A 23 -1.06 4.94 -15.21
N GLN A 24 -2.32 4.55 -15.01
CA GLN A 24 -3.15 4.94 -13.88
C GLN A 24 -3.31 3.84 -12.82
N LEU A 25 -3.51 4.25 -11.57
CA LEU A 25 -3.92 3.34 -10.50
C LEU A 25 -5.38 2.93 -10.69
N VAL A 26 -5.67 1.65 -10.51
CA VAL A 26 -7.04 1.13 -10.58
C VAL A 26 -7.54 0.83 -9.15
N PRO A 27 -8.43 1.67 -8.56
CA PRO A 27 -8.90 1.46 -7.19
C PRO A 27 -9.58 0.09 -6.96
N GLY A 28 -10.16 -0.48 -8.02
CA GLY A 28 -10.75 -1.82 -7.98
C GLY A 28 -9.74 -2.93 -7.67
N ASP A 29 -8.48 -2.77 -8.05
CA ASP A 29 -7.45 -3.77 -7.78
C ASP A 29 -7.01 -3.76 -6.32
N LEU A 30 -6.92 -2.57 -5.70
CA LEU A 30 -6.72 -2.47 -4.25
C LEU A 30 -7.86 -3.15 -3.50
N LYS A 31 -9.12 -2.96 -3.91
CA LYS A 31 -10.27 -3.66 -3.29
C LYS A 31 -10.16 -5.18 -3.41
N LYS A 32 -9.75 -5.70 -4.58
CA LYS A 32 -9.51 -7.14 -4.79
C LYS A 32 -8.40 -7.66 -3.88
N PHE A 33 -7.30 -6.92 -3.75
CA PHE A 33 -6.19 -7.28 -2.87
C PHE A 33 -6.63 -7.37 -1.41
N ILE A 34 -7.37 -6.38 -0.90
CA ILE A 34 -7.90 -6.42 0.47
C ILE A 34 -8.87 -7.59 0.67
N LYS A 35 -9.71 -7.91 -0.32
CA LYS A 35 -10.60 -9.08 -0.28
C LYS A 35 -9.79 -10.38 -0.22
N ALA A 36 -8.72 -10.49 -1.00
CA ALA A 36 -7.82 -11.64 -0.98
C ALA A 36 -7.11 -11.78 0.38
N LEU A 37 -6.62 -10.68 0.96
CA LEU A 37 -6.03 -10.67 2.30
C LEU A 37 -7.01 -11.14 3.36
N ARG A 38 -8.25 -10.65 3.35
CA ARG A 38 -9.29 -11.07 4.31
C ARG A 38 -9.69 -12.53 4.14
N LYS A 39 -9.67 -13.04 2.90
CA LYS A 39 -9.91 -14.47 2.63
C LYS A 39 -8.78 -15.33 3.19
N HIS A 40 -7.53 -14.87 3.11
CA HIS A 40 -6.35 -15.65 3.54
C HIS A 40 -6.08 -15.55 5.05
N PHE A 41 -6.16 -14.36 5.64
CA PHE A 41 -5.81 -14.10 7.04
C PHE A 41 -7.01 -13.89 7.98
N GLY A 42 -8.24 -13.86 7.43
CA GLY A 42 -9.48 -13.66 8.18
C GLY A 42 -10.00 -12.20 8.18
N PRO A 43 -11.20 -11.99 8.75
CA PRO A 43 -11.92 -10.71 8.67
C PRO A 43 -11.29 -9.56 9.49
N GLY A 44 -10.32 -9.87 10.36
CA GLY A 44 -9.63 -8.91 11.22
C GLY A 44 -8.68 -7.94 10.51
N VAL A 45 -8.44 -8.12 9.20
CA VAL A 45 -7.56 -7.24 8.41
C VAL A 45 -8.19 -5.85 8.25
N ARG A 46 -7.51 -4.85 8.82
CA ARG A 46 -7.81 -3.42 8.67
C ARG A 46 -6.70 -2.74 7.89
N TYR A 47 -7.05 -1.67 7.18
CA TYR A 47 -6.09 -0.96 6.36
C TYR A 47 -6.45 0.53 6.23
N PHE A 48 -5.43 1.33 5.95
CA PHE A 48 -5.53 2.71 5.53
C PHE A 48 -4.57 2.91 4.38
N ALA A 49 -5.05 3.37 3.22
CA ALA A 49 -4.27 3.35 1.99
C ALA A 49 -4.45 4.60 1.16
N CYS A 50 -3.39 4.96 0.44
CA CYS A 50 -3.41 6.00 -0.58
C CYS A 50 -2.84 5.46 -1.89
N GLY A 51 -3.36 5.97 -3.00
CA GLY A 51 -2.72 5.81 -4.29
C GLY A 51 -1.82 7.00 -4.54
N GLU A 52 -0.55 6.75 -4.85
CA GLU A 52 0.43 7.78 -5.16
C GLU A 52 0.85 7.67 -6.63
N TYR A 53 0.77 8.81 -7.30
CA TYR A 53 1.47 9.06 -8.56
C TYR A 53 2.76 9.74 -8.13
N GLY A 54 3.90 9.07 -8.27
CA GLY A 54 5.16 9.73 -7.97
C GLY A 54 5.43 10.86 -8.97
N ASP A 55 6.55 11.56 -8.82
CA ASP A 55 6.97 12.59 -9.78
C ASP A 55 7.06 12.04 -11.21
N GLN A 56 7.19 12.89 -12.24
CA GLN A 56 7.05 12.58 -13.69
C GLN A 56 7.65 11.26 -14.24
N LEU A 57 8.53 10.58 -13.50
CA LEU A 57 9.20 9.33 -13.86
C LEU A 57 8.86 8.12 -12.94
N SER A 58 8.08 8.30 -11.88
CA SER A 58 7.78 7.24 -10.91
C SER A 58 6.48 6.51 -11.24
N ARG A 59 6.57 5.18 -11.26
CA ARG A 59 5.41 4.31 -11.52
C ARG A 59 4.36 4.49 -10.41
N PRO A 60 3.08 4.66 -10.74
CA PRO A 60 2.03 4.76 -9.74
C PRO A 60 1.99 3.53 -8.84
N HIS A 61 1.78 3.74 -7.55
CA HIS A 61 1.76 2.67 -6.56
C HIS A 61 0.76 2.95 -5.43
N PHE A 62 0.35 1.88 -4.73
CA PHE A 62 -0.45 2.02 -3.51
C PHE A 62 0.44 1.93 -2.28
N HIS A 63 0.28 2.87 -1.36
CA HIS A 63 0.81 2.76 0.00
C HIS A 63 -0.30 2.37 0.96
N ILE A 64 -0.02 1.40 1.83
CA ILE A 64 -1.02 0.80 2.72
C ILE A 64 -0.44 0.63 4.11
N CYS A 65 -1.00 1.33 5.09
CA CYS A 65 -0.88 0.95 6.49
C CYS A 65 -1.79 -0.25 6.74
N LEU A 66 -1.20 -1.44 6.96
CA LEU A 66 -1.94 -2.67 7.17
C LEU A 66 -1.89 -3.08 8.64
N PHE A 67 -3.03 -3.49 9.19
CA PHE A 67 -3.17 -3.89 10.58
C PHE A 67 -3.82 -5.28 10.69
N GLY A 68 -3.31 -6.07 11.63
CA GLY A 68 -3.72 -7.47 11.88
C GLY A 68 -2.86 -8.51 11.16
N VAL A 69 -2.04 -8.09 10.20
CA VAL A 69 -1.15 -8.93 9.37
C VAL A 69 0.16 -8.19 9.14
N ASP A 70 1.26 -8.94 9.16
CA ASP A 70 2.60 -8.43 8.89
C ASP A 70 3.47 -9.37 8.03
N PHE A 71 2.89 -10.50 7.59
CA PHE A 71 3.54 -11.56 6.81
C PHE A 71 4.74 -12.22 7.51
N GLY A 72 4.77 -12.25 8.85
CA GLY A 72 5.86 -12.84 9.62
C GLY A 72 6.17 -14.31 9.29
N GLN A 73 5.22 -15.05 8.71
CA GLN A 73 5.41 -16.45 8.34
C GLN A 73 6.34 -16.68 7.15
N ASP A 74 6.50 -15.70 6.27
CA ASP A 74 7.29 -15.86 5.03
C ASP A 74 7.98 -14.59 4.52
N ARG A 75 7.85 -13.46 5.20
CA ARG A 75 8.59 -12.25 4.83
C ARG A 75 10.09 -12.45 5.03
N ARG A 76 10.89 -12.00 4.07
CA ARG A 76 12.35 -12.00 4.12
C ARG A 76 12.88 -10.62 3.79
N GLU A 77 13.90 -10.18 4.52
CA GLU A 77 14.57 -8.93 4.23
C GLU A 77 15.27 -9.06 2.87
N VAL A 78 15.07 -8.07 1.99
CA VAL A 78 15.67 -8.07 0.65
C VAL A 78 16.60 -6.88 0.43
N LYS A 79 16.40 -5.79 1.17
CA LYS A 79 17.27 -4.61 1.15
C LYS A 79 16.97 -3.71 2.36
N LYS A 80 17.75 -2.65 2.52
CA LYS A 80 17.48 -1.55 3.44
C LYS A 80 17.26 -0.24 2.68
N ARG A 81 16.42 0.64 3.23
CA ARG A 81 16.25 2.05 2.79
C ARG A 81 16.67 2.93 3.96
N GLY A 82 17.96 3.32 3.96
CA GLY A 82 18.60 3.88 5.15
C GLY A 82 18.65 2.82 6.25
N GLU A 83 18.17 3.17 7.44
CA GLU A 83 18.10 2.26 8.59
C GLU A 83 16.90 1.32 8.57
N PHE A 84 15.95 1.54 7.66
CA PHE A 84 14.70 0.77 7.63
C PHE A 84 14.82 -0.46 6.73
N PRO A 85 14.57 -1.68 7.24
CA PRO A 85 14.55 -2.88 6.43
C PRO A 85 13.34 -2.90 5.49
N VAL A 86 13.54 -3.48 4.32
CA VAL A 86 12.50 -3.74 3.32
C VAL A 86 12.42 -5.24 3.12
N TYR A 87 11.22 -5.78 3.29
CA TYR A 87 10.93 -7.19 3.15
C TYR A 87 10.10 -7.47 1.90
N ARG A 88 10.15 -8.72 1.44
CA ARG A 88 9.22 -9.31 0.47
C ARG A 88 8.65 -10.60 1.03
N SER A 89 7.41 -10.91 0.66
CA SER A 89 6.70 -12.13 1.03
C SER A 89 6.13 -12.78 -0.23
N ALA A 90 6.30 -14.10 -0.35
CA ALA A 90 5.73 -14.86 -1.46
C ALA A 90 4.20 -14.84 -1.39
N THR A 91 3.65 -14.92 -0.18
CA THR A 91 2.22 -14.79 0.11
C THR A 91 1.70 -13.44 -0.32
N ALA A 92 2.36 -12.34 0.08
CA ALA A 92 1.94 -10.99 -0.28
C ALA A 92 1.96 -10.78 -1.81
N THR A 93 3.03 -11.23 -2.46
CA THR A 93 3.20 -11.15 -3.92
C THR A 93 2.11 -11.94 -4.66
N LYS A 94 1.83 -13.17 -4.21
CA LYS A 94 0.76 -14.02 -4.78
C LYS A 94 -0.63 -13.41 -4.61
N LEU A 95 -0.91 -12.81 -3.44
CA LEU A 95 -2.21 -12.17 -3.19
C LEU A 95 -2.39 -10.89 -3.99
N TRP A 96 -1.30 -10.15 -4.27
CA TRP A 96 -1.35 -8.99 -5.17
C TRP A 96 -1.52 -9.41 -6.63
N GLY A 97 -0.68 -10.32 -7.11
CA GLY A 97 -0.80 -10.96 -8.43
C GLY A 97 -0.67 -10.00 -9.62
N ARG A 98 -0.23 -8.76 -9.42
CA ARG A 98 -0.19 -7.70 -10.44
C ARG A 98 1.14 -6.97 -10.51
N GLY A 99 2.18 -7.54 -9.91
CA GLY A 99 3.52 -6.98 -9.86
C GLY A 99 4.19 -7.17 -8.51
N HIS A 100 4.78 -6.10 -7.98
CA HIS A 100 5.68 -6.17 -6.84
C HIS A 100 5.01 -5.71 -5.56
N VAL A 101 5.38 -6.36 -4.46
CA VAL A 101 4.99 -5.97 -3.10
C VAL A 101 6.24 -5.79 -2.27
N GLU A 102 6.40 -4.59 -1.71
CA GLU A 102 7.40 -4.33 -0.68
C GLU A 102 6.71 -4.12 0.67
N ILE A 103 7.34 -4.63 1.72
CA ILE A 103 6.86 -4.57 3.09
C ILE A 103 7.90 -3.78 3.89
N GLY A 104 7.49 -2.67 4.49
CA GLY A 104 8.29 -1.88 5.40
C GLY A 104 7.67 -1.84 6.80
N LEU A 105 8.37 -1.17 7.70
CA LEU A 105 7.86 -0.92 9.05
C LEU A 105 6.77 0.15 9.03
N LEU A 106 5.67 -0.13 9.73
CA LEU A 106 4.66 0.88 10.01
C LEU A 106 5.14 1.74 11.20
N THR A 107 5.66 2.92 10.89
CA THR A 107 6.16 3.90 11.84
C THR A 107 5.28 5.15 11.77
N ARG A 108 5.46 6.10 12.70
CA ARG A 108 4.80 7.42 12.59
C ARG A 108 5.12 8.11 11.26
N LYS A 109 6.35 7.93 10.73
CA LYS A 109 6.78 8.52 9.46
C LYS A 109 6.02 7.93 8.27
N SER A 110 5.93 6.60 8.15
CA SER A 110 5.20 5.95 7.05
C SER A 110 3.68 6.11 7.15
N ALA A 111 3.13 6.12 8.37
CA ALA A 111 1.73 6.45 8.59
C ALA A 111 1.41 7.91 8.19
N GLY A 112 2.23 8.86 8.62
CA GLY A 112 2.08 10.28 8.28
C GLY A 112 2.27 10.54 6.78
N TYR A 113 3.17 9.81 6.13
CA TYR A 113 3.32 9.82 4.68
C TYR A 113 2.01 9.45 3.98
N THR A 114 1.45 8.28 4.32
CA THR A 114 0.19 7.79 3.74
C THR A 114 -0.96 8.79 3.97
N ALA A 115 -1.05 9.36 5.16
CA ALA A 115 -2.09 10.36 5.50
C ALA A 115 -1.96 11.65 4.68
N ARG A 116 -0.75 12.20 4.52
CA ARG A 116 -0.53 13.43 3.74
C ARG A 116 -0.92 13.28 2.27
N TYR A 117 -0.68 12.11 1.67
CA TYR A 117 -1.05 11.89 0.27
C TYR A 117 -2.56 11.83 0.05
N ILE A 118 -3.33 11.33 1.03
CA ILE A 118 -4.79 11.40 0.98
C ILE A 118 -5.25 12.86 1.07
N MET A 119 -4.67 13.64 1.99
CA MET A 119 -4.99 15.07 2.13
C MET A 119 -4.63 15.87 0.88
N LYS A 120 -3.48 15.57 0.23
CA LYS A 120 -3.08 16.21 -1.03
C LYS A 120 -4.09 15.93 -2.16
N LYS A 121 -4.68 14.73 -2.23
CA LYS A 121 -5.74 14.43 -3.20
C LYS A 121 -7.01 15.23 -2.94
N ILE A 122 -7.41 15.36 -1.67
CA ILE A 122 -8.56 16.20 -1.28
C ILE A 122 -8.33 17.64 -1.74
N ASN A 123 -7.12 18.18 -1.54
CA ASN A 123 -6.84 19.58 -1.87
C ASN A 123 -6.46 19.82 -3.35
N GLY A 124 -6.12 18.77 -4.11
CA GLY A 124 -5.68 18.89 -5.51
C GLY A 124 -6.80 18.73 -6.53
N ASP A 125 -7.80 17.87 -6.23
CA ASP A 125 -8.93 17.61 -7.13
C ASP A 125 -10.26 18.22 -6.62
N MET A 126 -10.37 18.64 -5.35
CA MET A 126 -11.60 19.24 -4.78
C MET A 126 -11.45 20.70 -4.30
N ALA A 127 -10.38 21.40 -4.67
CA ALA A 127 -10.24 22.82 -4.31
C ALA A 127 -11.22 23.73 -5.09
N GLU A 128 -11.75 23.31 -6.24
CA GLU A 128 -12.64 24.15 -7.07
C GLU A 128 -14.14 23.79 -7.00
N THR A 129 -14.59 22.82 -6.20
CA THR A 129 -16.02 22.42 -6.16
C THR A 129 -16.73 22.61 -4.82
N HIS A 130 -16.18 23.41 -3.89
CA HIS A 130 -16.81 23.63 -2.58
C HIS A 130 -17.12 25.08 -2.20
N TYR A 131 -16.96 26.04 -3.11
CA TYR A 131 -17.51 27.39 -2.97
C TYR A 131 -18.11 27.88 -4.31
N ALA A 132 -19.31 27.40 -4.63
CA ALA A 132 -20.26 28.10 -5.49
C ALA A 132 -21.67 27.87 -4.91
#